data_AF-A0A8J2JB30-F1
#
_entry.id   AF-A0A8J2JB30-F1
#
_cell.length_a   1.000
_cell.length_b   1.000
_cell.length_c   1.000
_cell.angle_alpha   90.00
_cell.angle_beta   90.00
_cell.angle_gamma   90.00
#
_symmetry.space_group_name_H-M   'P 1'
#
loop_
_entity.id
_entity.type
_entity.pdbx_description
1 polymer ?
#
loop_
_entity_poly.entity_id
_entity_poly.type
_entity_poly.pdbx_seq_one_letter_code
_entity_poly.pdbx_strand_id
1 'polypeptide(L)' 'MALDIAHGLDWMHKNNFIHPDLAARNCLVGNNGQIVIGDYGLTPQKYKAEYYWRASVGIPIR' A
#
# COMPACT_ATOMS: atom_id res chain seq x y z
N MET A 1 10.09 8.97 -7.16
CA MET A 1 8.99 7.98 -7.24
C MET A 1 9.41 6.60 -6.73
N ALA A 2 10.13 5.75 -7.49
CA ALA A 2 10.50 4.41 -7.02
C ALA A 2 11.47 4.43 -5.81
N LEU A 3 12.39 5.40 -5.79
CA LEU A 3 13.34 5.57 -4.69
C LEU A 3 12.65 5.92 -3.36
N ASP A 4 11.60 6.73 -3.40
CA ASP A 4 10.84 7.11 -2.21
C ASP A 4 10.13 5.89 -1.59
N ILE A 5 9.57 5.02 -2.44
CA ILE A 5 8.96 3.75 -2.02
C ILE A 5 10.04 2.83 -1.43
N ALA A 6 11.19 2.70 -2.07
CA ALA A 6 12.28 1.86 -1.57
C ALA A 6 12.80 2.34 -0.21
N HIS A 7 12.99 3.65 -0.02
CA HIS A 7 13.38 4.24 1.27
C HIS A 7 12.30 4.03 2.34
N GLY A 8 11.02 4.20 1.98
CA GLY A 8 9.91 3.94 2.89
C GLY A 8 9.89 2.50 3.38
N LEU A 9 10.04 1.53 2.46
CA LEU A 9 10.08 0.10 2.80
C LEU A 9 11.30 -0.26 3.65
N ASP A 10 12.48 0.26 3.32
CA ASP A 10 13.69 0.05 4.11
C ASP A 10 13.51 0.55 5.55
N TRP A 11 12.92 1.74 5.72
CA TRP A 11 12.59 2.26 7.04
C TRP A 11 11.59 1.37 7.79
N MET A 12 10.53 0.89 7.13
CA MET A 12 9.53 -0.01 7.75
C MET A 12 10.18 -1.33 8.20
N HIS A 13 10.96 -1.97 7.33
CA HIS A 13 11.62 -3.24 7.64
C HIS A 13 12.65 -3.10 8.77
N LYS A 14 13.40 -2.00 8.82
CA LYS A 14 14.31 -1.69 9.93
C LYS A 14 13.61 -1.54 11.28
N ASN A 15 12.32 -1.20 11.28
CA ASN A 15 11.48 -1.06 12.46
C ASN A 15 10.53 -2.26 12.66
N ASN A 16 10.84 -3.42 12.06
CA ASN A 16 10.04 -4.66 12.14
C ASN A 16 8.58 -4.49 11.68
N PHE A 17 8.31 -3.54 10.78
CA PHE A 17 7.01 -3.35 10.18
C PHE A 17 6.99 -3.90 8.75
N ILE A 18 6.02 -4.77 8.44
CA ILE A 18 5.83 -5.33 7.10
C ILE A 18 4.55 -4.73 6.52
N HIS A 19 4.64 -4.14 5.32
CA HIS A 19 3.46 -3.67 4.60
C HIS A 19 2.73 -4.86 3.95
N PRO A 20 1.51 -5.24 4.40
CA PRO A 20 0.85 -6.46 3.93
C PRO A 20 0.32 -6.34 2.49
N ASP A 21 0.12 -5.10 2.01
CA ASP A 21 -0.45 -4.81 0.68
C ASP A 21 0.27 -3.67 -0.03
N LEU A 22 1.56 -3.83 -0.38
CA LEU A 22 2.27 -2.81 -1.13
C LEU A 22 1.74 -2.75 -2.58
N ALA A 23 1.06 -1.66 -2.93
CA ALA A 23 0.52 -1.41 -4.27
C ALA A 23 0.45 0.09 -4.54
N ALA A 24 0.43 0.51 -5.81
CA ALA A 24 0.38 1.93 -6.19
C ALA A 24 -0.85 2.66 -5.60
N ARG A 25 -1.99 1.97 -5.45
CA ARG A 25 -3.21 2.49 -4.81
C ARG A 25 -3.04 2.84 -3.32
N ASN A 26 -2.05 2.25 -2.66
CA ASN A 26 -1.71 2.45 -1.25
C ASN A 26 -0.54 3.44 -1.08
N CYS A 27 -0.06 4.03 -2.18
CA CYS A 27 0.92 5.10 -2.13
C CYS A 27 0.20 6.46 -2.25
N LEU A 28 0.55 7.39 -1.36
CA LEU A 28 0.08 8.76 -1.40
C LEU A 28 1.13 9.64 -2.08
N VAL A 29 0.68 10.61 -2.86
CA VAL A 29 1.54 11.60 -3.51
C VAL A 29 1.38 12.93 -2.78
N GLY A 30 2.45 13.39 -2.15
CA GLY A 30 2.51 14.68 -1.47
C GLY A 30 2.89 15.83 -2.41
N ASN A 31 2.94 17.03 -1.85
CA ASN A 31 3.39 18.21 -2.59
C ASN A 31 4.83 18.00 -3.08
N ASN A 32 5.12 18.47 -4.30
CA ASN A 32 6.40 18.27 -5.00
C ASN A 32 6.66 16.83 -5.49
N GLY A 33 5.63 15.98 -5.56
CA GLY A 33 5.74 14.64 -6.16
C GLY A 33 6.44 13.61 -5.28
N GLN A 34 6.62 13.90 -3.99
CA GLN A 34 7.10 12.93 -3.02
C GLN A 34 6.06 11.82 -2.84
N ILE A 35 6.51 10.56 -2.84
CA ILE A 35 5.65 9.41 -2.55
C ILE A 35 5.82 8.98 -1.09
N VAL A 36 4.71 8.74 -0.41
CA VAL A 36 4.67 8.19 0.94
C VAL A 36 3.86 6.90 0.94
N ILE A 37 4.40 5.85 1.58
CA ILE A 37 3.67 4.60 1.78
C ILE A 37 2.64 4.82 2.89
N GLY A 38 1.37 4.54 2.62
CA GLY A 38 0.30 4.61 3.61
C GLY A 38 -0.57 3.35 3.60
N ASP A 39 -1.40 3.17 4.63
CA ASP A 39 -2.58 2.30 4.61
C ASP A 39 -3.53 2.67 5.78
N TYR A 40 -4.76 2.17 5.73
CA TYR A 40 -5.59 1.60 6.81
C TYR A 40 -7.11 1.76 6.54
N GLY A 41 -7.61 1.24 5.41
CA GLY A 41 -9.01 0.76 5.38
C GLY A 41 -10.03 1.41 4.43
N LEU A 42 -9.62 2.23 3.45
CA LEU A 42 -10.55 2.79 2.43
C LEU A 42 -10.60 2.01 1.11
N THR A 43 -9.80 0.96 0.97
CA THR A 43 -9.34 0.47 -0.33
C THR A 43 -10.13 -0.69 -0.93
N PRO A 44 -10.58 -1.72 -0.18
CA PRO A 44 -11.21 -2.88 -0.82
C PRO A 44 -12.52 -2.56 -1.54
N GLN A 45 -13.31 -1.60 -1.02
CA GLN A 45 -14.60 -1.23 -1.61
C GLN A 45 -14.45 -0.31 -2.83
N LYS A 46 -13.37 0.46 -2.90
CA LYS A 46 -13.08 1.36 -4.02
C LYS A 46 -12.37 0.64 -5.16
N TYR A 47 -11.43 -0.26 -4.84
CA TYR A 47 -10.61 -0.99 -5.80
C TYR A 47 -11.03 -2.46 -5.93
N LYS A 48 -12.34 -2.74 -6.01
CA LYS A 48 -12.89 -4.11 -5.95
C LYS A 48 -12.27 -5.09 -6.96
N ALA A 49 -11.88 -4.61 -8.13
CA ALA A 49 -11.26 -5.45 -9.17
C ALA A 49 -9.85 -5.94 -8.81
N GLU A 50 -9.19 -5.30 -7.84
CA GLU A 50 -7.84 -5.65 -7.37
C GLU A 50 -7.86 -6.58 -6.14
N TYR A 51 -9.05 -6.98 -5.67
CA TYR A 51 -9.22 -7.86 -4.52
C TYR A 51 -10.16 -9.03 -4.85
N TYR A 52 -9.73 -10.24 -4.48
CA TYR A 52 -10.57 -11.42 -4.43
C TYR A 52 -11.25 -11.51 -3.06
N TRP A 53 -12.57 -11.67 -3.04
CA TRP A 53 -13.34 -11.71 -1.80
C TRP A 53 -13.57 -13.14 -1.32
N ARG A 54 -13.10 -13.44 -0.12
CA ARG A 54 -13.39 -14.70 0.59
C ARG A 54 -14.13 -14.37 1.88
N ALA A 55 -15.42 -14.70 1.94
CA ALA A 55 -16.33 -14.24 2.99
C ALA A 55 -16.29 -12.70 3.11
N SER A 56 -15.96 -12.16 4.28
CA SER A 56 -15.83 -10.72 4.54
C SER A 56 -14.40 -10.18 4.38
N VAL A 57 -13.45 -11.01 3.93
CA VAL A 57 -12.04 -10.63 3.79
C VAL A 57 -11.69 -10.41 2.31
N GLY A 58 -11.22 -9.21 1.99
CA GLY A 58 -10.66 -8.88 0.68
C GLY A 58 -9.18 -9.25 0.63
N ILE A 59 -8.83 -10.21 -0.21
CA ILE A 59 -7.45 -10.67 -0.41
C ILE A 59 -6.91 -9.97 -1.66
N PRO A 60 -5.78 -9.24 -1.59
CA PRO A 60 -5.18 -8.60 -2.77
C PRO A 60 -4.85 -9.63 -3.85
N ILE A 61 -5.24 -9.33 -5.09
CA ILE A 61 -4.82 -10.09 -6.26
C ILE A 61 -3.44 -9.55 -6.66
N ARG A 62 -2.46 -10.43 -6.79
CA ARG A 62 -1.08 -10.10 -7.19
C ARG A 62 -0.75 -10.74 -8.53
#